data_AF-A0A842XJA6-F1
#
_entry.id   AF-A0A842XJA6-F1
#
_cell.length_a   1.000
_cell.length_b   1.000
_cell.length_c   1.000
_cell.angle_alpha   90.00
_cell.angle_beta   90.00
_cell.angle_gamma   90.00
#
_symmetry.space_group_name_H-M   'P 1'
#
loop_
_entity.id
_entity.type
_entity.pdbx_description
1 polymer ?
#
loop_
_entity_poly.entity_id
_entity_poly.type
_entity_poly.pdbx_seq_one_letter_code
_entity_poly.pdbx_strand_id
1 'polypeptide(L)'
;FIRIAMSRRYFSIIALIVLSMTWYSITPILAQGEEYKTTYTINIIEDGSATWIIKDRIGLTTQSGEEAFKEYVSALESNQSELEYLSNKIHAIVSEAEAATGRDMGARNFNLSFDVKDLPTGRYGVITYQFKWIGFAMTEDRRITAGDAFAGGLYLSKDDALIITYPSGYKVAAVSPEPDIVRANELIWYGLRDFSPGEPGVVLRSTFPVIWVVVSVIGAGALIIAGGITYKKKQEKKSIEEEILKTDEDKILEILKDAGGVLYQSDIIAKTGFSKSKTSALLRSLKENGRIEKVMKGRKNLIRLK
;
A
#
# COMPACT_ATOMS: atom_id res chain seq x y z
N PHE A 1 -61.45 5.88 12.24
CA PHE A 1 -60.20 6.56 12.63
C PHE A 1 -59.10 5.53 12.67
N ILE A 2 -58.24 5.50 11.66
CA ILE A 2 -56.80 5.17 11.68
C ILE A 2 -56.34 5.51 10.26
N ARG A 3 -55.93 6.77 10.09
CA ARG A 3 -55.13 7.22 8.95
C ARG A 3 -53.75 6.63 9.18
N ILE A 4 -53.40 5.56 8.47
CA ILE A 4 -51.98 5.19 8.33
C ILE A 4 -51.45 6.02 7.16
N ALA A 5 -50.58 6.94 7.53
CA ALA A 5 -49.99 7.92 6.64
C ALA A 5 -49.24 7.22 5.49
N MET A 6 -49.63 7.55 4.26
CA MET A 6 -48.70 7.61 3.15
C MET A 6 -47.59 8.60 3.55
N SER A 7 -46.44 8.10 4.00
CA SER A 7 -45.24 8.91 4.13
C SER A 7 -44.05 8.18 3.52
N ARG A 8 -43.58 8.73 2.40
CA ARG A 8 -42.30 8.48 1.71
C ARG A 8 -42.14 7.10 1.08
N ARG A 9 -42.39 7.09 -0.23
CA ARG A 9 -41.96 6.05 -1.18
C ARG A 9 -40.44 5.96 -1.15
N TYR A 10 -39.89 4.98 -0.44
CA TYR A 10 -38.52 4.53 -0.65
C TYR A 10 -38.56 3.62 -1.88
N PHE A 11 -38.11 4.14 -3.02
CA PHE A 11 -37.87 3.34 -4.21
C PHE A 11 -36.64 2.48 -3.90
N SER A 12 -36.80 1.17 -3.67
CA SER A 12 -35.66 0.25 -3.57
C SER A 12 -34.90 0.28 -4.89
N ILE A 13 -33.72 0.92 -4.89
CA ILE A 13 -33.00 1.40 -6.07
C ILE A 13 -32.54 0.25 -6.99
N ILE A 14 -32.33 -0.97 -6.45
CA ILE A 14 -31.81 -2.11 -7.23
C ILE A 14 -32.87 -3.22 -7.43
N ALA A 15 -34.02 -3.16 -6.76
CA ALA A 15 -35.17 -4.03 -7.09
C ALA A 15 -35.70 -3.75 -8.53
N LEU A 16 -35.37 -2.58 -9.09
CA LEU A 16 -35.83 -2.08 -10.38
C LEU A 16 -34.90 -2.36 -11.57
N ILE A 17 -33.85 -3.16 -11.36
CA ILE A 17 -33.08 -3.81 -12.44
C ILE A 17 -33.48 -5.28 -12.56
N VAL A 18 -34.62 -5.71 -12.02
CA VAL A 18 -35.38 -6.72 -12.76
C VAL A 18 -35.74 -6.00 -14.05
N LEU A 19 -35.09 -6.40 -15.14
CA LEU A 19 -35.39 -5.93 -16.48
C LEU A 19 -36.90 -5.81 -16.54
N SER A 20 -37.42 -4.58 -16.60
CA SER A 20 -38.84 -4.33 -16.79
C SER A 20 -39.12 -4.70 -18.24
N MET A 21 -39.02 -6.00 -18.50
CA MET A 21 -39.16 -6.73 -19.73
C MET A 21 -40.67 -6.86 -19.94
N THR A 22 -41.36 -5.73 -19.98
CA THR A 22 -42.75 -5.70 -20.41
C THR A 22 -42.74 -5.81 -21.93
N TRP A 23 -42.45 -7.01 -22.44
CA TRP A 23 -42.80 -7.38 -23.81
C TRP A 23 -44.09 -8.17 -23.74
N TYR A 24 -45.20 -7.50 -24.05
CA TYR A 24 -46.42 -8.20 -24.41
C TYR A 24 -46.07 -9.16 -25.56
N SER A 25 -46.27 -10.46 -25.31
CA SER A 25 -46.30 -11.59 -26.25
C SER A 25 -45.17 -12.63 -26.26
N ILE A 26 -44.12 -12.56 -25.42
CA ILE A 26 -43.15 -13.68 -25.23
C ILE A 26 -43.30 -14.33 -23.84
N THR A 27 -44.48 -14.21 -23.24
CA THR A 27 -44.84 -14.89 -21.99
C THR A 27 -45.80 -16.04 -22.30
N PRO A 28 -45.27 -17.16 -22.82
CA PRO A 28 -45.70 -18.41 -22.20
C PRO A 28 -44.59 -19.48 -21.99
N ILE A 29 -43.37 -19.32 -22.54
CA ILE A 29 -42.42 -20.45 -22.62
C ILE A 29 -41.30 -20.40 -21.55
N LEU A 30 -40.79 -19.22 -21.18
CA LEU A 30 -39.78 -19.08 -20.11
C LEU A 30 -40.35 -19.20 -18.68
N ALA A 31 -41.68 -19.30 -18.55
CA ALA A 31 -42.39 -19.33 -17.28
C ALA A 31 -42.60 -20.75 -16.72
N GLN A 32 -42.14 -21.81 -17.40
CA GLN A 32 -42.23 -23.18 -16.90
C GLN A 32 -40.92 -23.64 -16.27
N GLY A 33 -40.73 -23.29 -14.99
CA GLY A 33 -39.87 -24.06 -14.08
C GLY A 33 -38.36 -23.89 -14.18
N GLU A 34 -37.85 -22.77 -14.69
CA GLU A 34 -36.40 -22.54 -14.71
C GLU A 34 -35.91 -21.83 -13.44
N GLU A 35 -34.82 -22.33 -12.87
CA GLU A 35 -34.15 -21.78 -11.68
C GLU A 35 -33.48 -20.46 -12.06
N TYR A 36 -34.18 -19.34 -11.85
CA TYR A 36 -33.64 -18.01 -12.07
C TYR A 36 -32.76 -17.61 -10.88
N LYS A 37 -31.51 -17.30 -11.16
CA LYS A 37 -30.56 -16.88 -10.13
C LYS A 37 -29.78 -15.66 -10.58
N THR A 38 -29.97 -14.54 -9.89
CA THR A 38 -29.23 -13.31 -10.12
C THR A 38 -28.07 -13.20 -9.15
N THR A 39 -26.88 -12.88 -9.65
CA THR A 39 -25.72 -12.57 -8.82
C THR A 39 -25.21 -11.18 -9.11
N TYR A 40 -25.25 -10.32 -8.09
CA TYR A 40 -24.67 -8.98 -8.11
C TYR A 40 -23.26 -9.08 -7.57
N THR A 41 -22.25 -8.76 -8.37
CA THR A 41 -20.85 -8.70 -7.93
C THR A 41 -20.35 -7.27 -8.01
N ILE A 42 -19.86 -6.75 -6.88
CA ILE A 42 -19.29 -5.41 -6.75
C ILE A 42 -17.80 -5.58 -6.44
N ASN A 43 -16.95 -5.26 -7.40
CA ASN A 43 -15.50 -5.31 -7.23
C ASN A 43 -14.99 -3.90 -6.90
N ILE A 44 -14.73 -3.64 -5.61
CA ILE A 44 -14.19 -2.36 -5.14
C ILE A 44 -12.71 -2.28 -5.51
N ILE A 45 -12.29 -1.11 -6.00
CA ILE A 45 -10.92 -0.79 -6.41
C ILE A 45 -10.31 0.18 -5.39
N GLU A 46 -8.98 0.22 -5.28
CA GLU A 46 -8.25 1.05 -4.31
C GLU A 46 -8.57 2.55 -4.41
N ASP A 47 -8.94 3.04 -5.60
CA ASP A 47 -9.33 4.43 -5.86
C ASP A 47 -10.78 4.77 -5.43
N GLY A 48 -11.49 3.81 -4.84
CA GLY A 48 -12.89 3.96 -4.44
C GLY A 48 -13.89 3.77 -5.57
N SER A 49 -13.45 3.53 -6.81
CA SER A 49 -14.36 3.08 -7.86
C SER A 49 -14.76 1.62 -7.63
N ALA A 50 -15.86 1.19 -8.24
CA ALA A 50 -16.25 -0.22 -8.28
C ALA A 50 -16.62 -0.66 -9.69
N THR A 51 -16.30 -1.92 -10.01
CA THR A 51 -16.86 -2.59 -11.19
C THR A 51 -18.04 -3.43 -10.75
N TRP A 52 -19.20 -3.12 -11.30
CA TRP A 52 -20.44 -3.84 -11.07
C TRP A 52 -20.65 -4.87 -12.17
N ILE A 53 -20.99 -6.09 -11.79
CA ILE A 53 -21.28 -7.20 -12.69
C ILE A 53 -22.56 -7.87 -12.19
N ILE A 54 -23.63 -7.77 -12.97
CA ILE A 54 -24.90 -8.44 -12.72
C ILE A 54 -24.99 -9.63 -13.67
N LYS A 55 -25.18 -10.82 -13.11
CA LYS A 55 -25.32 -12.07 -13.88
C LYS A 55 -26.66 -12.70 -13.60
N ASP A 56 -27.48 -12.78 -14.63
CA ASP A 56 -28.72 -13.52 -14.60
C ASP A 56 -28.48 -14.88 -15.23
N ARG A 57 -28.77 -15.92 -14.47
CA ARG A 57 -28.71 -17.31 -14.94
C ARG A 57 -30.11 -17.82 -15.15
N ILE A 58 -30.32 -18.40 -16.33
CA ILE A 58 -31.56 -19.04 -16.74
C ILE A 58 -31.18 -20.50 -17.01
N GLY A 59 -31.89 -21.45 -16.40
CA GLY A 59 -31.75 -22.86 -16.79
C GLY A 59 -32.00 -23.01 -18.29
N LEU A 60 -31.44 -24.01 -18.95
CA LEU A 60 -31.85 -24.36 -20.32
C LEU A 60 -32.11 -25.86 -20.32
N THR A 61 -33.14 -26.23 -19.57
CA THR A 61 -33.44 -27.63 -19.23
C THR A 61 -34.18 -28.36 -20.35
N THR A 62 -34.80 -27.60 -21.26
CA THR A 62 -35.56 -28.12 -22.40
C THR A 62 -35.05 -27.51 -23.70
N GLN A 63 -35.22 -28.24 -24.80
CA GLN A 63 -34.89 -27.73 -26.14
C GLN A 63 -35.67 -26.44 -26.46
N SER A 64 -36.94 -26.36 -26.06
CA SER A 64 -37.77 -25.17 -26.25
C SER A 64 -37.26 -23.96 -25.46
N GLY A 65 -36.74 -24.16 -24.23
CA GLY A 65 -36.10 -23.09 -23.45
C GLY A 65 -34.81 -22.59 -24.09
N GLU A 66 -34.00 -23.49 -24.66
CA GLU A 66 -32.79 -23.12 -25.41
C GLU A 66 -33.10 -22.28 -26.66
N GLU A 67 -34.12 -22.67 -27.43
CA GLU A 67 -34.56 -21.91 -28.61
C GLU A 67 -35.10 -20.53 -28.22
N ALA A 68 -35.92 -20.45 -27.16
CA ALA A 68 -36.44 -19.18 -26.65
C ALA A 68 -35.33 -18.23 -26.17
N PHE A 69 -34.32 -18.76 -25.48
CA PHE A 69 -33.17 -17.97 -25.05
C PHE A 69 -32.37 -17.43 -26.26
N LYS A 70 -32.14 -18.24 -27.29
CA LYS A 70 -31.46 -17.79 -28.52
C LYS A 70 -32.22 -16.69 -29.24
N GLU A 71 -33.54 -16.80 -29.33
CA GLU A 71 -34.39 -15.77 -29.92
C GLU A 71 -34.32 -14.47 -29.11
N TYR A 72 -34.40 -14.58 -27.79
CA TYR A 72 -34.27 -13.44 -26.87
C TYR A 72 -32.93 -12.73 -27.02
N VAL A 73 -31.81 -13.47 -27.02
CA VAL A 73 -30.46 -12.91 -27.23
C VAL A 73 -30.37 -12.21 -28.58
N SER A 74 -30.87 -12.85 -29.64
CA SER A 74 -30.85 -12.27 -31.00
C SER A 74 -31.63 -10.96 -31.07
N ALA A 75 -32.78 -10.89 -30.39
CA ALA A 75 -33.58 -9.68 -30.29
C ALA A 75 -32.83 -8.56 -29.55
N LEU A 76 -32.18 -8.86 -28.43
CA LEU A 76 -31.40 -7.89 -27.67
C LEU A 76 -30.15 -7.40 -28.42
N GLU A 77 -29.41 -8.29 -29.07
CA GLU A 77 -28.22 -7.92 -29.84
C GLU A 77 -28.56 -7.01 -31.03
N SER A 78 -29.74 -7.23 -31.64
CA SER A 78 -30.24 -6.37 -32.73
C SER A 78 -30.74 -5.01 -32.25
N ASN A 79 -30.94 -4.82 -30.93
CA ASN A 79 -31.57 -3.65 -30.34
C ASN A 79 -30.61 -2.89 -29.40
N GLN A 80 -29.80 -1.99 -29.97
CA GLN A 80 -28.90 -1.10 -29.20
C GLN A 80 -29.62 -0.30 -28.09
N SER A 81 -30.93 -0.09 -28.21
CA SER A 81 -31.74 0.68 -27.28
C SER A 81 -31.82 0.07 -25.88
N GLU A 82 -31.62 -1.25 -25.73
CA GLU A 82 -31.71 -1.94 -24.43
C GLU A 82 -30.53 -1.59 -23.53
N LEU A 83 -29.32 -1.57 -24.09
CA LEU A 83 -28.13 -1.13 -23.36
C LEU A 83 -28.25 0.35 -22.97
N GLU A 84 -28.79 1.18 -23.86
CA GLU A 84 -29.01 2.61 -23.61
C GLU A 84 -30.05 2.84 -22.51
N TYR A 85 -31.18 2.13 -22.55
CA TYR A 85 -32.20 2.18 -21.51
C TYR A 85 -31.65 1.79 -20.14
N LEU A 86 -30.88 0.70 -20.08
CA LEU A 86 -30.28 0.23 -18.83
C LEU A 86 -29.20 1.18 -18.32
N SER A 87 -28.36 1.70 -19.21
CA SER A 87 -27.37 2.74 -18.89
C SER A 87 -28.03 3.99 -18.30
N ASN A 88 -29.12 4.47 -18.90
CA ASN A 88 -29.87 5.64 -18.42
C ASN A 88 -30.46 5.43 -17.03
N LYS A 89 -30.98 4.23 -16.73
CA LYS A 89 -31.42 3.88 -15.38
C LYS A 89 -30.27 3.95 -14.37
N ILE A 90 -29.13 3.33 -14.70
CA ILE A 90 -27.95 3.35 -13.82
C ILE A 90 -27.45 4.78 -13.60
N HIS A 91 -27.44 5.62 -14.63
CA HIS A 91 -27.07 7.03 -14.49
C HIS A 91 -27.97 7.76 -13.50
N ALA A 92 -29.29 7.54 -13.55
CA ALA A 92 -30.21 8.13 -12.58
C ALA A 92 -29.89 7.71 -11.13
N ILE A 93 -29.56 6.43 -10.93
CA ILE A 93 -29.17 5.87 -9.62
C ILE A 93 -27.87 6.51 -9.12
N VAL A 94 -26.86 6.61 -9.99
CA VAL A 94 -25.58 7.24 -9.65
C VAL A 94 -25.77 8.72 -9.30
N SER A 95 -26.60 9.44 -10.05
CA SER A 95 -26.91 10.85 -9.77
C SER A 95 -27.67 11.04 -8.45
N GLU A 96 -28.52 10.09 -8.05
CA GLU A 96 -29.18 10.14 -6.74
C GLU A 96 -28.16 9.96 -5.59
N ALA A 97 -27.25 9.00 -5.74
CA ALA A 97 -26.17 8.78 -4.76
C ALA A 97 -25.20 9.98 -4.69
N GLU A 98 -24.84 10.55 -5.83
CA GLU A 98 -24.03 11.78 -5.92
C GLU A 98 -24.70 12.93 -5.16
N ALA A 99 -25.99 13.17 -5.39
CA ALA A 99 -26.74 14.22 -4.70
C ALA A 99 -26.85 13.97 -3.19
N ALA A 100 -26.98 12.71 -2.76
CA ALA A 100 -27.09 12.34 -1.36
C ALA A 100 -25.75 12.46 -0.60
N THR A 101 -24.63 12.22 -1.29
CA THR A 101 -23.29 12.17 -0.66
C THR A 101 -22.48 13.45 -0.87
N GLY A 102 -22.82 14.26 -1.87
CA GLY A 102 -22.06 15.45 -2.26
C GLY A 102 -20.71 15.15 -2.90
N ARG A 103 -20.51 13.92 -3.39
CA ARG A 103 -19.27 13.44 -3.99
C ARG A 103 -19.46 13.25 -5.48
N ASP A 104 -18.48 13.69 -6.28
CA ASP A 104 -18.49 13.48 -7.73
C ASP A 104 -18.55 11.97 -8.04
N MET A 105 -19.61 11.54 -8.72
CA MET A 105 -19.79 10.15 -9.14
C MET A 105 -20.07 10.06 -10.64
N GLY A 106 -19.87 8.86 -11.21
CA GLY A 106 -20.24 8.61 -12.60
C GLY A 106 -20.25 7.14 -12.94
N ALA A 107 -21.09 6.75 -13.90
CA ALA A 107 -21.10 5.40 -14.46
C ALA A 107 -20.56 5.43 -15.89
N ARG A 108 -19.71 4.46 -16.25
CA ARG A 108 -19.14 4.33 -17.60
C ARG A 108 -18.80 2.88 -17.93
N ASN A 109 -18.34 2.65 -19.16
CA ASN A 109 -17.88 1.35 -19.66
C ASN A 109 -18.98 0.28 -19.53
N PHE A 110 -20.19 0.64 -19.93
CA PHE A 110 -21.33 -0.25 -19.97
C PHE A 110 -21.12 -1.36 -21.01
N ASN A 111 -21.41 -2.60 -20.62
CA ASN A 111 -21.30 -3.76 -21.47
C ASN A 111 -22.43 -4.75 -21.16
N LEU A 112 -23.02 -5.31 -22.20
CA LEU A 112 -24.01 -6.38 -22.13
C LEU A 112 -23.52 -7.54 -22.99
N SER A 113 -23.46 -8.73 -22.39
CA SER A 113 -22.98 -9.93 -23.07
C SER A 113 -23.83 -11.13 -22.70
N PHE A 114 -23.93 -12.07 -23.63
CA PHE A 114 -24.71 -13.29 -23.51
C PHE A 114 -23.79 -14.50 -23.67
N ASP A 115 -24.05 -15.55 -22.92
CA ASP A 115 -23.27 -16.78 -22.96
C ASP A 115 -24.17 -17.99 -22.67
N VAL A 116 -23.76 -19.17 -23.13
CA VAL A 116 -24.39 -20.46 -22.78
C VAL A 116 -23.33 -21.35 -22.15
N LYS A 117 -23.57 -21.78 -20.91
CA LYS A 117 -22.61 -22.55 -20.13
C LYS A 117 -23.15 -23.91 -19.75
N ASP A 118 -22.36 -24.94 -19.99
CA ASP A 118 -22.58 -26.28 -19.49
C ASP A 118 -21.88 -26.42 -18.12
N LEU A 119 -22.68 -26.58 -17.05
CA LEU A 119 -22.24 -26.78 -15.67
C LEU A 119 -22.61 -28.20 -15.20
N PRO A 120 -21.98 -28.73 -14.14
CA PRO A 120 -22.37 -30.03 -13.57
C PRO A 120 -23.84 -30.11 -13.14
N THR A 121 -24.45 -28.98 -12.81
CA THR A 121 -25.86 -28.87 -12.41
C THR A 121 -26.83 -28.72 -13.58
N GLY A 122 -26.33 -28.54 -14.82
CA GLY A 122 -27.14 -28.36 -16.01
C GLY A 122 -26.56 -27.37 -17.01
N ARG A 123 -27.26 -27.17 -18.12
CA ARG A 123 -26.96 -26.14 -19.11
C ARG A 123 -27.70 -24.85 -18.74
N TYR A 124 -27.03 -23.71 -18.89
CA TYR A 124 -27.57 -22.40 -18.49
C TYR A 124 -27.27 -21.32 -19.52
N GLY A 125 -28.25 -20.48 -19.80
CA GLY A 125 -28.06 -19.17 -20.42
C GLY A 125 -27.59 -18.18 -19.36
N VAL A 126 -26.61 -17.35 -19.69
CA VAL A 126 -26.03 -16.36 -18.79
C VAL A 126 -26.04 -15.00 -19.45
N ILE A 127 -26.81 -14.08 -18.90
CA ILE A 127 -26.83 -12.68 -19.30
C ILE A 127 -25.92 -11.93 -18.32
N THR A 128 -24.90 -11.25 -18.83
CA THR A 128 -23.97 -10.48 -18.00
C THR A 128 -24.04 -9.01 -18.39
N TYR A 129 -24.47 -8.18 -17.43
CA TYR A 129 -24.38 -6.73 -17.52
C TYR A 129 -23.26 -6.21 -16.64
N GLN A 130 -22.43 -5.33 -17.18
CA GLN A 130 -21.27 -4.79 -16.48
C GLN A 130 -21.12 -3.29 -16.70
N PHE A 131 -20.70 -2.57 -15.66
CA PHE A 131 -20.31 -1.16 -15.75
C PHE A 131 -19.31 -0.79 -14.65
N LYS A 132 -18.61 0.33 -14.82
CA LYS A 132 -17.74 0.93 -13.81
C LYS A 132 -18.43 2.13 -13.17
N TRP A 133 -18.60 2.09 -11.86
CA TRP A 133 -19.06 3.20 -11.02
C TRP A 133 -17.84 3.90 -10.40
N ILE A 134 -17.56 5.13 -10.85
CA ILE A 134 -16.51 6.02 -10.34
C ILE A 134 -17.02 6.73 -9.10
N GLY A 135 -16.19 6.81 -8.05
CA GLY A 135 -16.60 7.45 -6.81
C GLY A 135 -17.65 6.64 -6.05
N PHE A 136 -17.62 5.31 -6.17
CA PHE A 136 -18.57 4.42 -5.48
C PHE A 136 -18.35 4.42 -3.95
N ALA A 137 -17.11 4.26 -3.50
CA ALA A 137 -16.73 4.17 -2.09
C ALA A 137 -15.77 5.30 -1.71
N MET A 138 -15.97 5.91 -0.55
CA MET A 138 -15.15 7.04 -0.10
C MET A 138 -13.77 6.54 0.32
N THR A 139 -12.72 7.22 -0.13
CA THR A 139 -11.34 6.89 0.22
C THR A 139 -10.72 8.01 1.07
N GLU A 140 -10.26 7.67 2.27
CA GLU A 140 -9.60 8.61 3.18
C GLU A 140 -8.54 7.87 3.99
N ASP A 141 -7.32 8.40 4.13
CA ASP A 141 -6.28 7.84 5.01
C ASP A 141 -6.09 6.32 4.93
N ARG A 142 -6.10 5.76 3.71
CA ARG A 142 -5.97 4.32 3.43
C ARG A 142 -7.14 3.47 3.94
N ARG A 143 -8.28 4.09 4.16
CA ARG A 143 -9.57 3.49 4.44
C ARG A 143 -10.48 3.67 3.23
N ILE A 144 -11.20 2.61 2.88
CA ILE A 144 -12.25 2.66 1.86
C ILE A 144 -13.58 2.38 2.57
N THR A 145 -14.55 3.27 2.44
CA THR A 145 -15.87 3.14 3.06
C THR A 145 -16.92 3.11 1.96
N ALA A 146 -17.58 1.97 1.78
CA ALA A 146 -18.71 1.79 0.89
C ALA A 146 -19.98 1.63 1.73
N GLY A 147 -21.11 2.10 1.21
CA GLY A 147 -22.41 2.00 1.89
C GLY A 147 -23.32 3.16 1.50
N ASP A 148 -22.77 4.36 1.53
CA ASP A 148 -23.40 5.62 1.14
C ASP A 148 -23.94 5.62 -0.30
N ALA A 149 -23.27 4.91 -1.22
CA ALA A 149 -23.77 4.69 -2.58
C ALA A 149 -25.11 3.94 -2.65
N PHE A 150 -25.52 3.24 -1.59
CA PHE A 150 -26.84 2.60 -1.44
C PHE A 150 -27.84 3.53 -0.74
N ALA A 151 -27.85 4.81 -1.09
CA ALA A 151 -28.66 5.83 -0.40
C ALA A 151 -30.17 5.53 -0.37
N GLY A 152 -30.70 4.79 -1.35
CA GLY A 152 -32.10 4.32 -1.38
C GLY A 152 -32.30 2.85 -0.99
N GLY A 153 -31.29 2.23 -0.40
CA GLY A 153 -31.29 0.81 -0.03
C GLY A 153 -31.13 -0.14 -1.21
N LEU A 154 -31.15 -1.44 -0.91
CA LEU A 154 -30.97 -2.53 -1.88
C LEU A 154 -31.86 -3.70 -1.46
N TYR A 155 -32.52 -4.33 -2.43
CA TYR A 155 -33.33 -5.53 -2.18
C TYR A 155 -32.76 -6.71 -2.95
N LEU A 156 -32.65 -7.87 -2.29
CA LEU A 156 -32.28 -9.15 -2.88
C LEU A 156 -33.48 -10.11 -2.83
N SER A 157 -33.87 -10.65 -3.98
CA SER A 157 -34.91 -11.67 -4.06
C SER A 157 -34.43 -13.00 -3.48
N LYS A 158 -35.34 -13.94 -3.23
CA LYS A 158 -35.07 -15.19 -2.49
C LYS A 158 -33.87 -16.00 -3.01
N ASP A 159 -33.65 -16.00 -4.31
CA ASP A 159 -32.60 -16.80 -4.97
C ASP A 159 -31.40 -15.95 -5.44
N ASP A 160 -31.41 -14.66 -5.13
CA ASP A 160 -30.36 -13.72 -5.49
C ASP A 160 -29.20 -13.76 -4.49
N ALA A 161 -28.02 -13.36 -4.96
CA ALA A 161 -26.86 -13.15 -4.11
C ALA A 161 -26.15 -11.84 -4.43
N LEU A 162 -25.70 -11.14 -3.39
CA LEU A 162 -24.76 -10.04 -3.48
C LEU A 162 -23.38 -10.51 -3.04
N ILE A 163 -22.37 -10.19 -3.85
CA ILE A 163 -20.96 -10.46 -3.58
C ILE A 163 -20.22 -9.13 -3.66
N ILE A 164 -19.62 -8.71 -2.56
CA ILE A 164 -18.69 -7.57 -2.55
C ILE A 164 -17.28 -8.13 -2.46
N THR A 165 -16.46 -7.82 -3.45
CA THR A 165 -15.02 -8.11 -3.42
C THR A 165 -14.23 -6.83 -3.21
N TYR A 166 -13.08 -6.96 -2.55
CA TYR A 166 -12.22 -5.84 -2.20
C TYR A 166 -10.76 -6.09 -2.58
N PRO A 167 -9.96 -5.03 -2.77
CA PRO A 167 -8.62 -5.16 -3.31
C PRO A 167 -7.68 -5.89 -2.35
N SER A 168 -6.69 -6.58 -2.91
CA SER A 168 -5.64 -7.22 -2.14
C SER A 168 -4.89 -6.19 -1.28
N GLY A 169 -4.44 -6.58 -0.09
CA GLY A 169 -3.77 -5.64 0.81
C GLY A 169 -4.74 -4.75 1.59
N TYR A 170 -6.04 -5.09 1.61
CA TYR A 170 -7.03 -4.54 2.53
C TYR A 170 -7.65 -5.65 3.39
N LYS A 171 -8.12 -5.28 4.58
CA LYS A 171 -8.96 -6.12 5.44
C LYS A 171 -10.24 -5.38 5.80
N VAL A 172 -11.30 -6.13 6.07
CA VAL A 172 -12.56 -5.61 6.60
C VAL A 172 -12.33 -5.11 8.02
N ALA A 173 -12.52 -3.82 8.24
CA ALA A 173 -12.50 -3.19 9.55
C ALA A 173 -13.89 -3.16 10.20
N ALA A 174 -14.94 -2.99 9.39
CA ALA A 174 -16.34 -3.09 9.82
C ALA A 174 -17.23 -3.48 8.63
N VAL A 175 -18.32 -4.19 8.89
CA VAL A 175 -19.34 -4.54 7.90
C VAL A 175 -20.71 -4.58 8.57
N SER A 176 -21.74 -4.03 7.92
CA SER A 176 -23.12 -4.07 8.40
C SER A 176 -24.11 -4.10 7.24
N PRO A 177 -25.15 -4.96 7.27
CA PRO A 177 -25.32 -6.07 8.19
C PRO A 177 -24.26 -7.16 7.98
N GLU A 178 -24.14 -8.09 8.92
CA GLU A 178 -23.18 -9.20 8.79
C GLU A 178 -23.46 -10.02 7.52
N PRO A 179 -22.41 -10.36 6.73
CA PRO A 179 -22.55 -11.22 5.56
C PRO A 179 -22.81 -12.67 5.97
N ASP A 180 -23.51 -13.41 5.11
CA ASP A 180 -23.76 -14.85 5.32
C ASP A 180 -22.48 -15.68 5.17
N ILE A 181 -21.59 -15.26 4.26
CA ILE A 181 -20.29 -15.90 4.05
C ILE A 181 -19.20 -14.84 3.90
N VAL A 182 -18.08 -15.07 4.58
CA VAL A 182 -16.81 -14.35 4.37
C VAL A 182 -15.79 -15.33 3.80
N ARG A 183 -15.17 -14.98 2.67
CA ARG A 183 -14.07 -15.73 2.04
C ARG A 183 -12.94 -14.75 1.75
N ALA A 184 -11.68 -15.15 1.87
CA ALA A 184 -10.47 -14.37 1.50
C ALA A 184 -10.64 -12.83 1.33
N ASN A 185 -11.18 -12.39 0.20
CA ASN A 185 -11.50 -10.99 -0.14
C ASN A 185 -12.94 -10.76 -0.67
N GLU A 186 -13.89 -11.61 -0.28
CA GLU A 186 -15.29 -11.63 -0.70
C GLU A 186 -16.24 -11.66 0.51
N LEU A 187 -17.29 -10.85 0.44
CA LEU A 187 -18.39 -10.80 1.39
C LEU A 187 -19.68 -11.15 0.64
N ILE A 188 -20.44 -12.11 1.13
CA ILE A 188 -21.60 -12.67 0.42
C ILE A 188 -22.85 -12.52 1.27
N TRP A 189 -23.90 -11.98 0.67
CA TRP A 189 -25.25 -11.94 1.22
C TRP A 189 -26.20 -12.70 0.29
N TYR A 190 -27.02 -13.60 0.83
CA TYR A 190 -28.10 -14.28 0.13
C TYR A 190 -29.43 -13.57 0.42
N GLY A 191 -30.30 -13.51 -0.59
CA GLY A 191 -31.69 -13.13 -0.36
C GLY A 191 -32.49 -14.26 0.31
N LEU A 192 -33.75 -14.03 0.70
CA LEU A 192 -34.55 -12.81 0.60
C LEU A 192 -34.08 -11.75 1.61
N ARG A 193 -33.63 -10.57 1.16
CA ARG A 193 -33.04 -9.56 2.06
C ARG A 193 -33.36 -8.14 1.61
N ASP A 194 -33.71 -7.28 2.56
CA ASP A 194 -33.90 -5.86 2.37
C ASP A 194 -32.83 -5.11 3.15
N PHE A 195 -32.02 -4.33 2.45
CA PHE A 195 -30.97 -3.49 3.01
C PHE A 195 -31.47 -2.06 3.14
N SER A 196 -31.28 -1.50 4.33
CA SER A 196 -31.65 -0.12 4.60
C SER A 196 -30.80 0.86 3.77
N PRO A 197 -31.22 2.13 3.63
CA PRO A 197 -30.34 3.19 3.14
C PRO A 197 -28.95 3.16 3.79
N GLY A 198 -27.90 3.12 2.97
CA GLY A 198 -26.53 3.02 3.46
C GLY A 198 -26.01 1.58 3.62
N GLU A 199 -26.87 0.58 3.45
CA GLU A 199 -26.54 -0.84 3.59
C GLU A 199 -26.53 -1.56 2.23
N PRO A 200 -25.66 -2.58 2.06
CA PRO A 200 -24.61 -3.00 2.99
C PRO A 200 -23.46 -1.99 3.07
N GLY A 201 -23.07 -1.66 4.29
CA GLY A 201 -21.91 -0.84 4.61
C GLY A 201 -20.68 -1.71 4.79
N VAL A 202 -19.59 -1.37 4.11
CA VAL A 202 -18.29 -2.05 4.21
C VAL A 202 -17.20 -1.02 4.44
N VAL A 203 -16.44 -1.19 5.52
CA VAL A 203 -15.25 -0.40 5.83
C VAL A 203 -14.02 -1.27 5.67
N LEU A 204 -13.13 -0.89 4.78
CA LEU A 204 -11.88 -1.58 4.48
C LEU A 204 -10.71 -0.74 4.96
N ARG A 205 -9.66 -1.39 5.47
CA ARG A 205 -8.42 -0.73 5.88
C ARG A 205 -7.22 -1.41 5.24
N SER A 206 -6.32 -0.61 4.68
CA SER A 206 -5.08 -1.13 4.09
C SER A 206 -4.23 -1.85 5.14
N THR A 207 -3.78 -3.05 4.78
CA THR A 207 -2.79 -3.85 5.50
C THR A 207 -1.45 -3.72 4.81
N PHE A 208 -0.61 -2.80 5.28
CA PHE A 208 0.77 -2.74 4.83
C PHE A 208 1.58 -3.92 5.38
N PRO A 209 2.44 -4.56 4.57
CA PRO A 209 3.51 -5.38 5.11
C PRO A 209 4.56 -4.44 5.73
N VAL A 210 4.62 -4.42 7.07
CA VAL A 210 5.61 -3.67 7.87
C VAL A 210 7.07 -4.11 7.58
N ILE A 211 7.25 -5.17 6.80
CA ILE A 211 8.52 -5.87 6.54
C ILE A 211 9.61 -4.92 5.98
N TRP A 212 9.27 -4.01 5.05
CA TRP A 212 10.27 -3.13 4.44
C TRP A 212 10.80 -2.03 5.36
N VAL A 213 10.00 -1.59 6.34
CA VAL A 213 10.42 -0.58 7.34
C VAL A 213 11.45 -1.19 8.29
N VAL A 214 11.24 -2.44 8.71
CA VAL A 214 12.16 -3.15 9.61
C VAL A 214 13.50 -3.43 8.91
N VAL A 215 13.50 -3.87 7.65
CA VAL A 215 14.73 -4.11 6.87
C VAL A 215 15.53 -2.82 6.68
N SER A 216 14.86 -1.69 6.43
CA SER A 216 15.52 -0.39 6.27
C SER A 216 16.17 0.10 7.58
N VAL A 217 15.51 -0.10 8.72
CA VAL A 217 16.06 0.25 10.04
C VAL A 217 17.25 -0.64 10.42
N ILE A 218 17.17 -1.95 10.14
CA ILE A 218 18.28 -2.88 10.39
C ILE A 218 19.48 -2.57 9.49
N GLY A 219 19.24 -2.28 8.20
CA GLY A 219 20.29 -1.89 7.26
C GLY A 219 21.00 -0.60 7.66
N ALA A 220 20.26 0.42 8.09
CA ALA A 220 20.83 1.68 8.58
C ALA A 220 21.64 1.47 9.88
N GLY A 221 21.15 0.66 10.81
CA GLY A 221 21.87 0.30 12.03
C GLY A 221 23.20 -0.42 11.74
N ALA A 222 23.21 -1.37 10.80
CA ALA A 222 24.41 -2.08 10.39
C ALA A 222 25.46 -1.16 9.74
N LEU A 223 25.03 -0.17 8.95
CA LEU A 223 25.92 0.83 8.35
C LEU A 223 26.55 1.77 9.38
N ILE A 224 25.79 2.18 10.41
CA ILE A 224 26.31 3.00 11.52
C ILE A 224 27.37 2.21 12.31
N ILE A 225 27.12 0.94 12.61
CA ILE A 225 28.07 0.07 13.32
C ILE A 225 29.34 -0.13 12.48
N ALA A 226 29.20 -0.42 11.18
CA ALA A 226 30.34 -0.59 10.27
C ALA A 226 31.16 0.72 10.13
N GLY A 227 30.48 1.87 10.04
CA GLY A 227 31.11 3.20 10.04
C GLY A 227 31.88 3.49 11.32
N GLY A 228 31.32 3.14 12.49
CA GLY A 228 31.99 3.30 13.79
C GLY A 228 33.25 2.44 13.94
N ILE A 229 33.21 1.18 13.49
CA ILE A 229 34.36 0.26 13.56
C ILE A 229 35.51 0.73 12.65
N THR A 230 35.19 1.16 11.42
CA THR A 230 36.21 1.65 10.48
C THR A 230 36.84 2.96 10.94
N TYR A 231 36.08 3.84 11.57
CA TYR A 231 36.59 5.10 12.14
C TYR A 231 37.58 4.85 13.28
N LYS A 232 37.28 3.90 14.19
CA LYS A 232 38.14 3.60 15.34
C LYS A 232 39.50 3.02 14.92
N LYS A 233 39.52 2.13 13.91
CA LYS A 233 40.78 1.57 13.35
C LYS A 233 41.68 2.63 12.70
N LYS A 234 41.09 3.67 12.10
CA LYS A 234 41.85 4.76 11.46
C LYS A 234 42.56 5.64 12.50
N GLN A 235 42.00 5.76 13.69
CA GLN A 235 42.56 6.57 14.78
C GLN A 235 43.77 5.88 15.43
N GLU A 236 43.69 4.56 15.67
CA GLU A 236 44.83 3.76 16.17
C GLU A 236 46.00 3.73 15.19
N LYS A 237 45.74 3.63 13.88
CA LYS A 237 46.80 3.66 12.88
C LYS A 237 47.53 5.02 12.85
N LYS A 238 46.79 6.12 13.01
CA LYS A 238 47.36 7.48 13.02
C LYS A 238 48.21 7.74 14.27
N SER A 239 47.81 7.25 15.44
CA SER A 239 48.60 7.41 16.67
C SER A 239 49.91 6.63 16.65
N ILE A 240 49.90 5.43 16.05
CA ILE A 240 51.10 4.59 15.92
C ILE A 240 52.09 5.20 14.89
N GLU A 241 51.58 5.80 13.81
CA GLU A 241 52.40 6.40 12.76
C GLU A 241 53.08 7.71 13.20
N GLU A 242 52.42 8.52 14.03
CA GLU A 242 53.01 9.71 14.68
C GLU A 242 54.11 9.37 15.71
N GLU A 243 54.01 8.21 16.37
CA GLU A 243 55.03 7.75 17.33
C GLU A 243 56.27 7.18 16.62
N ILE A 244 56.11 6.51 15.48
CA ILE A 244 57.20 5.92 14.69
C ILE A 244 58.02 6.99 13.92
N LEU A 245 57.44 8.15 13.62
CA LEU A 245 58.10 9.22 12.86
C LEU A 245 58.96 10.19 13.69
N LYS A 246 59.01 10.06 15.03
CA LYS A 246 59.85 10.96 15.86
C LYS A 246 61.33 10.71 15.58
N THR A 247 62.00 11.69 14.99
CA THR A 247 63.44 11.61 14.72
C THR A 247 64.25 11.64 16.02
N ASP A 248 65.49 11.15 15.98
CA ASP A 248 66.37 11.19 17.16
C ASP A 248 66.68 12.62 17.63
N GLU A 249 66.55 13.62 16.75
CA GLU A 249 66.63 15.05 17.11
C GLU A 249 65.40 15.51 17.90
N ASP A 250 64.20 15.08 17.49
CA ASP A 250 62.95 15.41 18.20
C ASP A 250 62.95 14.85 19.62
N LYS A 251 63.52 13.66 19.83
CA LYS A 251 63.70 13.08 21.18
C LYS A 251 64.58 13.95 22.07
N ILE A 252 65.64 14.56 21.53
CA ILE A 252 66.50 15.50 22.28
C ILE A 252 65.73 16.78 22.61
N LEU A 253 64.94 17.30 21.66
CA LEU A 253 64.14 18.51 21.87
C LEU A 253 63.02 18.31 22.89
N GLU A 254 62.36 17.14 22.88
CA GLU A 254 61.32 16.77 23.85
C GLU A 254 61.90 16.70 25.27
N ILE A 255 63.04 16.00 25.45
CA ILE A 255 63.71 15.94 26.76
C ILE A 255 64.17 17.32 27.23
N LEU A 256 64.64 18.18 26.32
CA LEU A 256 64.97 19.57 26.66
C LEU A 256 63.73 20.34 27.09
N LYS A 257 62.59 20.22 26.39
CA LYS A 257 61.32 20.87 26.76
C LYS A 257 60.81 20.39 28.12
N ASP A 258 60.79 19.08 28.35
CA ASP A 258 60.33 18.47 29.60
C ASP A 258 61.19 18.89 30.80
N ALA A 259 62.47 19.19 30.55
CA ALA A 259 63.39 19.69 31.57
C ALA A 259 63.41 21.22 31.71
N GLY A 260 62.42 21.94 31.17
CA GLY A 260 62.33 23.40 31.28
C GLY A 260 63.27 24.15 30.31
N GLY A 261 63.66 23.51 29.21
CA GLY A 261 64.44 24.10 28.12
C GLY A 261 65.95 24.10 28.32
N VAL A 262 66.49 23.56 29.43
CA VAL A 262 67.92 23.62 29.74
C VAL A 262 68.41 22.31 30.36
N LEU A 263 69.44 21.69 29.77
CA LEU A 263 70.01 20.45 30.28
C LEU A 263 71.51 20.33 29.97
N TYR A 264 72.29 19.65 30.81
CA TYR A 264 73.69 19.36 30.47
C TYR A 264 73.77 18.27 29.40
N GLN A 265 74.76 18.36 28.50
CA GLN A 265 74.96 17.36 27.46
C GLN A 265 75.12 15.93 28.03
N SER A 266 75.70 15.76 29.23
CA SER A 266 75.79 14.47 29.91
C SER A 266 74.43 13.88 30.27
N ASP A 267 73.49 14.73 30.64
CA ASP A 267 72.18 14.32 31.11
C ASP A 267 71.28 14.00 29.91
N ILE A 268 71.52 14.63 28.75
CA ILE A 268 70.89 14.27 27.48
C ILE A 268 71.33 12.85 27.09
N ILE A 269 72.63 12.55 27.20
CA ILE A 269 73.17 11.21 26.94
C ILE A 269 72.51 10.18 27.86
N ALA A 270 72.41 10.47 29.16
CA ALA A 270 71.80 9.58 30.13
C ALA A 270 70.31 9.34 29.87
N LYS A 271 69.55 10.38 29.49
CA LYS A 271 68.09 10.28 29.25
C LYS A 271 67.73 9.68 27.88
N THR A 272 68.55 9.91 26.86
CA THR A 272 68.31 9.38 25.50
C THR A 272 68.90 7.99 25.27
N GLY A 273 69.91 7.59 26.06
CA GLY A 273 70.70 6.38 25.82
C GLY A 273 71.60 6.46 24.58
N PHE A 274 71.72 7.63 23.94
CA PHE A 274 72.55 7.80 22.75
C PHE A 274 74.04 7.78 23.10
N SER A 275 74.86 7.30 22.16
CA SER A 275 76.31 7.36 22.33
C SER A 275 76.80 8.81 22.33
N LYS A 276 77.93 9.07 23.00
CA LYS A 276 78.54 10.41 23.07
C LYS A 276 78.79 11.03 21.69
N SER A 277 79.16 10.22 20.70
CA SER A 277 79.37 10.67 19.32
C SER A 277 78.05 11.02 18.63
N LYS A 278 77.02 10.17 18.76
CA LYS A 278 75.67 10.41 18.22
C LYS A 278 75.04 11.67 18.81
N THR A 279 75.07 11.83 20.14
CA THR A 279 74.57 13.05 20.79
C THR A 279 75.34 14.29 20.33
N SER A 280 76.65 14.20 20.14
CA SER A 280 77.43 15.36 19.66
C SER A 280 77.08 15.74 18.23
N ALA A 281 76.82 14.77 17.36
CA ALA A 281 76.37 15.00 15.99
C ALA A 281 74.97 15.63 15.94
N LEU A 282 74.03 15.09 16.71
CA LEU A 282 72.65 15.61 16.78
C LEU A 282 72.60 17.02 17.39
N LEU A 283 73.34 17.29 18.47
CA LEU A 283 73.44 18.62 19.05
C LEU A 283 74.13 19.62 18.13
N ARG A 284 75.02 19.15 17.24
CA ARG A 284 75.61 20.02 16.22
C ARG A 284 74.56 20.39 15.18
N SER A 285 73.85 19.40 14.63
CA SER A 285 72.76 19.62 13.67
C SER A 285 71.67 20.54 14.24
N LEU A 286 71.20 20.28 15.46
CA LEU A 286 70.22 21.13 16.15
C LEU A 286 70.71 22.57 16.39
N LYS A 287 72.02 22.76 16.61
CA LYS A 287 72.62 24.09 16.76
C LYS A 287 72.72 24.80 15.41
N GLU A 288 73.16 24.11 14.37
CA GLU A 288 73.24 24.63 12.99
C GLU A 288 71.84 25.03 12.48
N ASN A 289 70.82 24.25 12.82
CA ASN A 289 69.42 24.54 12.53
C ASN A 289 68.78 25.57 13.48
N GLY A 290 69.57 26.19 14.38
CA GLY A 290 69.12 27.27 15.26
C GLY A 290 68.08 26.86 16.32
N ARG A 291 67.94 25.56 16.61
CA ARG A 291 66.95 25.05 17.58
C ARG A 291 67.48 25.06 19.01
N ILE A 292 68.80 25.04 19.19
CA ILE A 292 69.44 25.03 20.50
C ILE A 292 70.67 25.95 20.54
N GLU A 293 71.05 26.35 21.75
CA GLU A 293 72.32 26.99 22.08
C GLU A 293 73.17 26.10 22.98
N LYS A 294 74.48 26.09 22.71
CA LYS A 294 75.45 25.39 23.52
C LYS A 294 76.31 26.41 24.26
N VAL A 295 76.17 26.45 25.59
CA VAL A 295 76.90 27.37 26.48
C VAL A 295 77.85 26.56 27.36
N MET A 296 79.10 26.99 27.46
CA MET A 296 80.06 26.36 28.36
C MET A 296 79.82 26.87 29.79
N LYS A 297 79.53 25.95 30.72
CA LYS A 297 79.36 26.27 32.15
C LYS A 297 80.36 25.45 32.96
N GLY A 298 81.47 26.09 33.32
CA GLY A 298 82.63 25.43 33.93
C GLY A 298 83.30 24.46 32.95
N ARG A 299 83.50 23.20 33.37
CA ARG A 299 84.07 22.12 32.52
C ARG A 299 83.01 21.29 31.77
N LYS A 300 81.75 21.72 31.77
CA LYS A 300 80.62 20.99 31.15
C LYS A 300 79.89 21.87 30.14
N ASN A 301 79.26 21.20 29.17
CA ASN A 301 78.43 21.86 28.16
C ASN A 301 76.96 21.84 28.58
N LEU A 302 76.37 23.02 28.67
CA LEU A 302 74.94 23.22 28.90
C LEU A 302 74.24 23.48 27.56
N ILE A 303 73.17 22.75 27.31
CA ILE A 303 72.34 22.88 26.11
C ILE A 303 71.04 23.58 26.50
N ARG A 304 70.70 24.64 25.78
CA ARG A 304 69.49 25.43 25.98
C ARG A 304 68.65 25.41 24.71
N LEU A 305 67.36 25.23 24.85
CA LEU A 305 66.39 25.39 23.76
C LEU A 305 66.23 26.88 23.43
N LYS A 306 66.22 27.22 22.13
CA LYS A 306 65.86 28.58 21.66
C LYS A 306 64.35 28.79 21.63
#